data_AF-A0A4Q6BHX0-F1
#
_entry.id   AF-A0A4Q6BHX0-F1
#
_cell.length_a   1.000
_cell.length_b   1.000
_cell.length_c   1.000
_cell.angle_alpha   90.00
_cell.angle_beta   90.00
_cell.angle_gamma   90.00
#
_symmetry.space_group_name_H-M   'P 1'
#
loop_
_entity.id
_entity.type
_entity.pdbx_description
1 polymer ?
#
loop_
_entity_poly.entity_id
_entity_poly.type
_entity_poly.pdbx_seq_one_letter_code
_entity_poly.pdbx_strand_id
1 'polypeptide(L)'
;MQNEDLRHHLTNLESVFSMLGEAYATAIVKTKKPKGIIENKNAAKQGGAVAGNARKELETKTGQKVVTKQNYLSESATIKNKKIAASPAKKKSK
;
A
#
# COMPACT_ATOMS: atom_id res chain seq x y z
N MET A 1 -20.52 9.20 -6.89
CA MET A 1 -19.11 9.52 -7.19
C MET A 1 -18.28 8.84 -6.12
N GLN A 2 -17.64 7.72 -6.44
CA GLN A 2 -16.87 6.97 -5.45
C GLN A 2 -15.54 7.70 -5.27
N ASN A 3 -15.40 8.38 -4.14
CA ASN A 3 -14.11 8.87 -3.67
C ASN A 3 -13.30 7.63 -3.31
N GLU A 4 -12.48 7.14 -4.23
CA GLU A 4 -11.53 6.05 -3.96
C GLU A 4 -10.49 6.59 -2.95
N ASP A 5 -10.78 6.43 -1.66
CA ASP A 5 -9.83 6.73 -0.57
C ASP A 5 -8.55 5.95 -0.88
N LEU A 6 -7.38 6.62 -0.80
CA LEU A 6 -6.06 6.04 -1.12
C LEU A 6 -5.82 4.70 -0.40
N ARG A 7 -6.51 4.50 0.73
CA ARG A 7 -6.52 3.27 1.53
C ARG A 7 -7.12 2.05 0.82
N HIS A 8 -8.03 2.22 -0.14
CA HIS A 8 -8.60 1.12 -0.93
C HIS A 8 -7.65 0.57 -1.99
N HIS A 9 -6.52 1.25 -2.24
CA HIS A 9 -5.47 0.78 -3.14
C HIS A 9 -4.29 0.10 -2.41
N LEU A 10 -4.34 0.03 -1.08
CA LEU A 10 -3.35 -0.67 -0.27
C LEU A 10 -3.81 -2.10 0.00
N THR A 11 -2.86 -3.04 0.03
CA THR A 11 -3.13 -4.37 0.59
C THR A 11 -3.41 -4.25 2.09
N ASN A 12 -4.15 -5.21 2.66
CA ASN A 12 -4.45 -5.23 4.10
C ASN A 12 -3.20 -5.11 4.96
N LEU A 13 -2.09 -5.77 4.56
CA LEU A 13 -0.82 -5.70 5.28
C LEU A 13 -0.20 -4.30 5.19
N GLU A 14 -0.17 -3.67 4.01
CA GLU A 14 0.34 -2.30 3.87
C GLU A 14 -0.43 -1.28 4.72
N SER A 15 -1.76 -1.44 4.82
CA SER A 15 -2.59 -0.62 5.70
C SER A 15 -2.24 -0.84 7.17
N VAL A 16 -2.12 -2.09 7.62
CA VAL A 16 -1.74 -2.44 9.00
C VAL A 16 -0.36 -1.87 9.36
N PHE A 17 0.65 -1.99 8.50
CA PHE A 17 1.98 -1.43 8.78
C PHE A 17 1.99 0.09 8.79
N SER A 18 1.16 0.74 7.95
CA SER A 18 1.00 2.20 7.97
C SER A 18 0.40 2.65 9.30
N MET A 19 -0.67 1.99 9.75
CA MET A 19 -1.29 2.25 11.04
C MET A 19 -0.33 1.99 12.21
N LEU A 20 0.48 0.93 12.14
CA LEU A 20 1.49 0.63 13.15
C LEU A 20 2.49 1.77 13.29
N GLY A 21 2.99 2.31 12.17
CA GLY A 21 3.94 3.42 12.19
C GLY A 21 3.34 4.70 12.78
N GLU A 22 2.09 5.01 12.42
CA GLU A 22 1.35 6.16 12.93
C GLU A 22 1.05 6.04 14.43
N ALA A 23 0.56 4.88 14.87
CA ALA A 23 0.29 4.61 16.28
C ALA A 23 1.56 4.72 17.12
N TYR A 24 2.68 4.21 16.61
CA TYR A 24 3.96 4.28 17.32
C TYR A 24 4.51 5.71 17.38
N ALA A 25 4.48 6.46 16.28
CA ALA A 25 4.85 7.88 16.28
C ALA A 25 3.98 8.68 17.26
N THR A 26 2.67 8.42 17.28
CA THR A 26 1.73 9.04 18.23
C THR A 26 2.06 8.69 19.68
N ALA A 27 2.37 7.43 19.97
CA ALA A 27 2.78 7.01 21.30
C ALA A 27 4.06 7.74 21.75
N ILE A 28 5.07 7.84 20.88
CA ILE A 28 6.30 8.59 21.18
C ILE A 28 6.00 10.06 21.46
N VAL A 29 5.16 10.71 20.65
CA VAL A 29 4.79 12.11 20.84
C VAL A 29 4.07 12.29 22.19
N LYS A 30 3.13 11.41 22.54
CA LYS A 30 2.43 11.46 23.83
C LYS A 30 3.36 11.27 25.02
N THR A 31 4.34 10.38 24.92
CA THR A 31 5.28 10.08 26.01
C THR A 31 6.38 11.14 26.14
N LYS A 32 7.05 11.49 25.03
CA LYS A 32 8.23 12.38 25.04
C LYS A 32 7.88 13.86 24.95
N LYS A 33 6.66 14.20 24.56
CA LYS A 33 6.17 15.59 24.37
C LYS A 33 7.17 16.45 23.57
N PRO A 34 7.59 15.99 22.38
CA PRO A 34 8.58 16.69 21.56
C PRO A 34 8.11 18.11 21.23
N LYS A 35 9.04 19.06 21.24
CA LYS A 35 8.78 20.48 20.94
C LYS A 35 9.24 20.84 19.53
N GLY A 36 8.35 21.51 18.80
CA GLY A 36 8.64 22.00 17.45
C GLY A 36 8.75 20.90 16.39
N ILE A 37 9.15 21.30 15.18
CA ILE A 37 9.09 20.45 13.99
C ILE A 37 10.20 19.38 13.98
N ILE A 38 11.39 19.72 14.45
CA ILE A 38 12.58 18.83 14.38
C ILE A 38 12.35 17.58 15.24
N GLU A 39 11.89 17.75 16.47
CA GLU A 39 11.67 16.63 17.38
C GLU A 39 10.47 15.77 16.95
N ASN A 40 9.40 16.38 16.45
CA ASN A 40 8.27 15.65 15.85
C ASN A 40 8.69 14.85 14.62
N LYS A 41 9.58 15.39 13.78
CA LYS A 41 10.17 14.65 12.65
C LYS A 41 10.95 13.42 13.13
N ASN A 42 11.65 13.52 14.27
CA ASN A 42 12.35 12.39 14.84
C ASN A 42 11.38 11.32 15.39
N ALA A 43 10.28 11.73 16.02
CA ALA A 43 9.23 10.80 16.47
C ALA A 43 8.59 10.06 15.28
N ALA A 44 8.29 10.76 14.19
CA ALA A 44 7.77 10.17 12.96
C ALA A 44 8.76 9.16 12.33
N LYS A 45 10.05 9.50 12.29
CA LYS A 45 11.10 8.58 11.81
C LYS A 45 11.19 7.31 12.67
N GLN A 46 11.08 7.45 13.99
CA GLN A 46 11.07 6.31 14.91
C GLN A 46 9.86 5.41 14.68
N GLY A 47 8.65 5.98 14.54
CA GLY A 47 7.46 5.21 14.19
C GLY A 47 7.58 4.47 12.86
N GLY A 48 8.06 5.16 11.82
CA GLY A 48 8.32 4.55 10.52
C GLY A 48 9.39 3.44 10.56
N ALA A 49 10.44 3.60 11.38
CA ALA A 49 11.48 2.58 11.54
C ALA A 49 10.92 1.30 12.19
N VAL A 50 10.06 1.42 13.20
CA VAL A 50 9.43 0.27 13.85
C VAL A 50 8.51 -0.48 12.88
N ALA A 51 7.64 0.23 12.17
CA ALA A 51 6.78 -0.37 11.15
C ALA A 51 7.61 -1.04 10.03
N GLY A 52 8.68 -0.38 9.59
CA GLY A 52 9.59 -0.91 8.57
C GLY A 52 10.32 -2.18 9.02
N ASN A 53 10.74 -2.25 10.30
CA ASN A 53 11.38 -3.44 10.85
C ASN A 53 10.39 -4.60 10.97
N ALA A 54 9.18 -4.35 11.49
CA ALA A 54 8.13 -5.36 11.57
C ALA A 54 7.75 -5.90 10.18
N ARG A 55 7.69 -5.02 9.17
CA ARG A 55 7.48 -5.42 7.77
C ARG A 55 8.58 -6.35 7.30
N LYS A 56 9.84 -5.96 7.46
CA LYS A 56 11.00 -6.76 7.04
C LYS A 56 11.02 -8.12 7.74
N GLU A 57 10.70 -8.17 9.03
CA GLU A 57 10.62 -9.42 9.78
C GLU A 57 9.54 -10.34 9.22
N LEU A 58 8.35 -9.81 8.90
CA LEU A 58 7.29 -10.58 8.25
C LEU A 58 7.73 -11.08 6.88
N GLU A 59 8.28 -10.21 6.03
CA GLU A 59 8.78 -10.57 4.69
C GLU A 59 9.85 -11.66 4.75
N THR A 60 10.72 -11.62 5.76
CA THR A 60 11.77 -12.63 5.98
C THR A 60 11.18 -13.97 6.39
N LYS A 61 10.16 -13.98 7.25
CA LYS A 61 9.52 -15.22 7.74
C LYS A 61 8.58 -15.86 6.72
N THR A 62 7.89 -15.06 5.92
CA THR A 62 6.90 -15.56 4.94
C THR A 62 7.48 -15.76 3.56
N GLY A 63 8.61 -15.13 3.24
CA GLY A 63 9.18 -15.10 1.89
C GLY A 63 8.38 -14.26 0.89
N GLN A 64 7.32 -13.59 1.34
CA GLN A 64 6.44 -12.78 0.50
C GLN A 64 6.66 -11.29 0.77
N LYS A 65 6.70 -10.48 -0.29
CA LYS A 65 6.76 -9.03 -0.15
C LYS A 65 5.42 -8.48 0.30
N VAL A 66 5.46 -7.60 1.28
CA VAL A 66 4.28 -6.88 1.76
C VAL A 66 3.90 -5.76 0.79
N VAL A 67 4.91 -5.09 0.23
CA VAL A 67 4.70 -4.01 -0.75
C VAL A 67 4.88 -4.57 -2.16
N THR A 68 3.86 -4.36 -3.00
CA THR A 68 3.92 -4.73 -4.42
C THR A 68 4.02 -3.48 -5.29
N LYS A 69 4.63 -3.59 -6.49
CA LYS A 69 4.68 -2.48 -7.46
C LYS A 69 3.36 -2.30 -8.22
N GLN A 70 2.33 -3.06 -7.87
CA GLN A 70 1.07 -3.06 -8.58
C GLN A 70 0.35 -1.75 -8.32
N ASN A 71 0.37 -0.85 -9.31
CA ASN A 71 -0.42 0.36 -9.26
C ASN A 71 -1.86 0.03 -9.67
N TYR A 72 -2.79 0.11 -8.72
CA TYR A 72 -4.22 -0.17 -8.96
C TYR A 72 -4.82 0.69 -10.09
N LEU A 73 -4.25 1.87 -10.37
CA LEU A 73 -4.67 2.72 -11.49
C LEU A 73 -4.43 2.07 -12.86
N SER A 74 -3.51 1.11 -12.98
CA SER A 74 -3.18 0.45 -14.26
C SER A 74 -4.15 -0.67 -14.66
N GLU A 75 -4.85 -1.31 -13.70
CA GLU A 75 -5.80 -2.38 -13.97
C GLU A 75 -7.11 -1.85 -14.58
N SER A 76 -7.52 -0.64 -14.19
CA SER A 76 -8.70 0.03 -14.79
C SER A 76 -8.51 0.44 -16.25
N ALA A 77 -7.25 0.52 -16.73
CA ALA A 77 -6.92 0.77 -18.12
C ALA A 77 -6.88 -0.51 -18.97
N THR A 78 -6.55 -1.67 -18.38
CA THR A 78 -6.42 -2.93 -19.12
C THR A 78 -7.74 -3.67 -19.29
N ILE A 79 -8.68 -3.54 -18.34
CA ILE A 79 -9.99 -4.22 -18.43
C ILE A 79 -10.87 -3.64 -19.56
N LYS A 80 -10.70 -2.36 -19.92
CA LYS A 80 -11.44 -1.73 -21.04
C LYS A 80 -11.00 -2.24 -22.42
N ASN A 81 -9.75 -2.68 -22.57
CA ASN A 81 -9.22 -3.11 -23.86
C ASN A 81 -9.43 -4.60 -24.19
N LYS A 82 -9.81 -5.44 -23.21
CA LYS A 82 -10.00 -6.88 -23.46
C LYS A 82 -11.39 -7.27 -23.98
N LYS A 83 -12.39 -6.39 -23.88
CA LYS A 83 -13.76 -6.66 -24.39
C LYS A 83 -13.97 -6.39 -25.88
N ILE A 84 -13.01 -5.78 -26.59
CA ILE A 84 -13.17 -5.45 -28.02
C ILE A 84 -12.58 -6.54 -28.94
N ALA A 85 -11.79 -7.48 -28.41
CA ALA A 85 -11.06 -8.47 -29.23
C ALA A 85 -11.61 -9.91 -29.16
N ALA A 86 -12.91 -10.10 -28.90
CA ALA A 86 -13.51 -11.44 -28.95
C ALA A 86 -14.94 -11.42 -29.52
N SER A 87 -15.04 -11.58 -30.84
CA SER A 87 -16.12 -12.36 -31.46
C SER A 87 -15.68 -12.88 -32.84
N PRO A 88 -16.18 -14.05 -33.26
CA PRO A 88 -15.37 -15.10 -33.85
C PRO A 88 -15.47 -15.18 -35.37
N ALA A 89 -14.43 -15.75 -35.97
CA ALA A 89 -14.37 -16.16 -37.37
C ALA A 89 -15.57 -17.05 -37.77
N LYS A 90 -16.27 -16.68 -38.84
CA LYS A 90 -17.09 -17.60 -39.64
C LYS A 90 -16.35 -17.98 -40.92
N LYS A 91 -15.82 -19.20 -40.92
CA LYS A 91 -15.47 -20.04 -42.09
C LYS A 91 -16.55 -20.01 -43.17
N LYS A 92 -16.17 -19.80 -44.44
CA LYS A 92 -16.68 -20.46 -45.67
C LYS A 92 -15.55 -20.33 -46.72
N SER A 93 -14.83 -21.36 -47.14
CA SER A 93 -15.23 -22.54 -47.94
C SER A 93 -15.84 -22.15 -49.28
N LYS A 94 -15.02 -21.96 -50.32
CA LYS A 94 -14.89 -22.83 -51.51
C LYS A 94 -13.93 -22.17 -52.51
#